data_AF-H8L4B4-F1
#
_entry.id   AF-H8L4B4-F1
#
_cell.length_a   1.000
_cell.length_b   1.000
_cell.length_c   1.000
_cell.angle_alpha   90.00
_cell.angle_beta   90.00
_cell.angle_gamma   90.00
#
_symmetry.space_group_name_H-M   'P 1'
#
loop_
_entity.id
_entity.type
_entity.pdbx_description
1 polymer ?
#
loop_
_entity_poly.entity_id
_entity_poly.type
_entity_poly.pdbx_seq_one_letter_code
_entity_poly.pdbx_strand_id
1 'polypeptide(L)'
;MSGWFSSWSRGRGTRPQSQLVCGSRKEVELDRFLRMLPGLGTVLYLPASQLRAWPIARPQTGVIAESPLLLPLLHTRSLRVVTQIVTSGPLEWLDCEDGVGQRLARIYLLPDSDYLSWDRITAGEEAEDQAPALSTRRWRPGAAILTGFRLRQLARVPLLSCSGYERLSGIGLRVAGDLACRERVHLGAISAPVQPLETTLLID
;
A
#
# COMPACT_ATOMS: atom_id res chain seq x y z
N MET A 1 31.41 -35.11 -7.97
CA MET A 1 32.10 -33.83 -7.66
C MET A 1 32.54 -33.24 -8.98
N SER A 2 31.71 -32.39 -9.56
CA SER A 2 31.89 -31.86 -10.92
C SER A 2 31.79 -30.35 -10.82
N GLY A 3 32.93 -29.69 -11.02
CA GLY A 3 33.05 -28.24 -10.89
C GLY A 3 32.33 -27.50 -12.02
N TRP A 4 31.63 -26.43 -11.67
CA TRP A 4 31.15 -25.42 -12.61
C TRP A 4 31.87 -24.11 -12.31
N PHE A 5 32.98 -23.88 -13.02
CA PHE A 5 33.46 -22.53 -13.32
C PHE A 5 32.92 -22.19 -14.71
N SER A 6 32.11 -21.15 -14.82
CA SER A 6 31.72 -20.56 -16.10
C SER A 6 32.33 -19.18 -16.22
N SER A 7 33.07 -19.02 -17.32
CA SER A 7 33.87 -17.87 -17.70
C SER A 7 33.09 -16.55 -17.75
N TRP A 8 33.70 -15.48 -17.24
CA TRP A 8 33.30 -14.12 -17.57
C TRP A 8 33.86 -13.70 -18.93
N SER A 9 33.00 -13.62 -19.93
CA SER A 9 33.27 -12.86 -21.16
C SER A 9 32.80 -11.42 -20.98
N ARG A 10 33.74 -10.48 -21.10
CA ARG A 10 33.47 -9.03 -21.18
C ARG A 10 32.77 -8.74 -22.51
N GLY A 11 31.43 -8.68 -22.48
CA GLY A 11 30.60 -8.19 -23.56
C GLY A 11 29.84 -6.94 -23.13
N ARG A 12 30.22 -5.78 -23.68
CA ARG A 12 29.42 -4.55 -23.60
C ARG A 12 28.12 -4.78 -24.36
N GLY A 13 27.03 -4.99 -23.62
CA GLY A 13 25.68 -5.05 -24.15
C GLY A 13 24.70 -4.85 -23.01
N THR A 14 24.06 -3.69 -22.96
CA THR A 14 22.94 -3.39 -22.06
C THR A 14 21.77 -4.31 -22.41
N ARG A 15 21.73 -5.50 -21.80
CA ARG A 15 20.53 -6.33 -21.73
C ARG A 15 19.52 -5.64 -20.80
N PRO A 16 18.23 -5.54 -21.17
CA PRO A 16 17.21 -5.27 -20.17
C PRO A 16 17.21 -6.47 -19.22
N GLN A 17 17.65 -6.27 -17.98
CA GLN A 17 17.60 -7.30 -16.95
C GLN A 17 16.15 -7.77 -16.81
N SER A 18 15.94 -9.07 -16.94
CA SER A 18 14.67 -9.74 -16.67
C SER A 18 14.24 -9.44 -15.23
N GLN A 19 13.26 -8.56 -15.08
CA GLN A 19 12.62 -8.29 -13.80
C GLN A 19 11.68 -9.45 -13.50
N LEU A 20 12.03 -10.30 -12.54
CA LEU A 20 11.13 -11.33 -12.06
C LEU A 20 10.05 -10.67 -11.21
N VAL A 21 8.79 -10.95 -11.56
CA VAL A 21 7.62 -10.54 -10.80
C VAL A 21 6.89 -11.82 -10.40
N CYS A 22 6.72 -12.01 -9.09
CA CYS A 22 5.88 -13.04 -8.53
C CYS A 22 4.70 -12.34 -7.86
N GLY A 23 3.51 -12.92 -7.98
CA GLY A 23 2.35 -12.41 -7.25
C GLY A 23 1.35 -13.51 -6.94
N SER A 24 0.71 -13.38 -5.80
CA SER A 24 -0.38 -14.26 -5.35
C SER A 24 -1.58 -13.39 -4.99
N ARG A 25 -2.78 -13.87 -5.30
CA ARG A 25 -4.02 -13.21 -4.88
C ARG A 25 -4.53 -13.86 -3.59
N LYS A 26 -5.02 -13.04 -2.67
CA LYS A 26 -5.52 -13.44 -1.35
C LYS A 26 -6.92 -12.87 -1.16
N GLU A 27 -7.86 -13.70 -0.73
CA GLU A 27 -9.13 -13.18 -0.21
C GLU A 27 -8.90 -12.57 1.17
N VAL A 28 -9.66 -11.53 1.48
CA VAL A 28 -9.48 -10.81 2.73
C VAL A 28 -10.83 -10.51 3.38
N GLU A 29 -10.94 -10.92 4.64
CA GLU A 29 -11.93 -10.36 5.55
C GLU A 29 -11.54 -8.90 5.85
N LEU A 30 -12.36 -7.97 5.37
CA LEU A 30 -12.06 -6.54 5.42
C LEU A 30 -11.77 -6.05 6.85
N ASP A 31 -12.54 -6.50 7.86
CA ASP A 31 -12.32 -6.15 9.27
C ASP A 31 -10.97 -6.62 9.80
N ARG A 32 -10.54 -7.82 9.42
CA ARG A 32 -9.21 -8.34 9.77
C ARG A 32 -8.13 -7.48 9.13
N PHE A 33 -8.23 -7.22 7.83
CA PHE A 33 -7.23 -6.41 7.11
C PHE A 33 -7.11 -4.99 7.69
N LEU A 34 -8.23 -4.30 7.91
CA LEU A 34 -8.22 -2.94 8.47
C LEU A 34 -7.61 -2.88 9.88
N ARG A 35 -7.83 -3.91 10.71
CA ARG A 35 -7.21 -4.03 12.04
C ARG A 35 -5.70 -4.29 11.99
N MET A 36 -5.20 -4.86 10.90
CA MET A 36 -3.79 -5.21 10.75
C MET A 36 -2.95 -4.12 10.10
N LEU A 37 -3.57 -3.25 9.28
CA LEU A 37 -2.90 -2.13 8.62
C LEU A 37 -2.02 -1.27 9.55
N PRO A 38 -2.43 -0.90 10.78
CA PRO A 38 -1.58 -0.13 11.68
C PRO A 38 -0.26 -0.82 12.04
N GLY A 39 -0.23 -2.15 12.03
CA GLY A 39 0.95 -2.96 12.34
C GLY A 39 2.08 -2.79 11.33
N LEU A 40 1.78 -2.44 10.08
CA LEU A 40 2.78 -2.26 9.01
C LEU A 40 3.80 -1.15 9.29
N GLY A 41 3.51 -0.25 10.24
CA GLY A 41 4.34 0.93 10.47
C GLY A 41 4.25 1.93 9.33
N THR A 42 5.40 2.46 8.89
CA THR A 42 5.47 3.42 7.78
C THR A 42 5.46 2.69 6.44
N VAL A 43 4.59 3.11 5.53
CA VAL A 43 4.45 2.56 4.18
C VAL A 43 4.34 3.69 3.15
N LEU A 44 4.50 3.34 1.88
CA LEU A 44 4.17 4.25 0.77
C LEU A 44 2.82 3.84 0.16
N TYR A 45 1.82 4.68 0.40
CA TYR A 45 0.43 4.46 0.00
C TYR A 45 0.05 5.24 -1.26
N LEU A 46 -0.51 4.54 -2.25
CA LEU A 46 -0.91 5.09 -3.55
C LEU A 46 -2.40 4.82 -3.81
N PRO A 47 -3.29 5.77 -3.47
CA PRO A 47 -4.71 5.65 -3.82
C PRO A 47 -4.92 5.87 -5.32
N ALA A 48 -5.91 5.20 -5.92
CA ALA A 48 -6.31 5.46 -7.30
C ALA A 48 -6.72 6.93 -7.50
N SER A 49 -6.39 7.51 -8.66
CA SER A 49 -6.72 8.90 -9.00
C SER A 49 -8.22 9.17 -9.20
N GLN A 50 -9.00 8.15 -9.55
CA GLN A 50 -10.43 8.26 -9.86
C GLN A 50 -11.33 7.98 -8.64
N LEU A 51 -11.03 8.59 -7.48
CA LEU A 51 -11.86 8.47 -6.27
C LEU A 51 -13.26 9.09 -6.42
N ARG A 52 -13.44 10.01 -7.39
CA ARG A 52 -14.65 10.84 -7.53
C ARG A 52 -15.92 10.09 -7.97
N ALA A 53 -15.81 8.86 -8.44
CA ALA A 53 -16.96 8.07 -8.92
C ALA A 53 -17.41 7.01 -7.92
N TRP A 54 -16.86 7.02 -6.70
CA TRP A 54 -17.10 5.94 -5.77
C TRP A 54 -18.44 6.19 -5.09
N PRO A 55 -19.40 5.25 -5.22
CA PRO A 55 -20.62 5.38 -4.46
C PRO A 55 -20.22 5.47 -2.99
N ILE A 56 -20.84 6.38 -2.25
CA ILE A 56 -20.85 6.40 -0.79
C ILE A 56 -21.70 5.18 -0.35
N ALA A 57 -21.35 3.99 -0.85
CA ALA A 57 -21.88 2.74 -0.38
C ALA A 57 -21.32 2.60 1.03
N ARG A 58 -22.23 2.39 1.99
CA ARG A 58 -21.83 2.22 3.39
C ARG A 58 -20.75 1.13 3.46
N PRO A 59 -19.59 1.41 4.08
CA PRO A 59 -18.59 0.38 4.29
C PRO A 59 -19.25 -0.77 5.06
N GLN A 60 -19.05 -2.00 4.57
CA GLN A 60 -19.70 -3.18 5.16
C GLN A 60 -19.30 -3.44 6.61
N THR A 61 -18.23 -2.79 7.07
CA THR A 61 -17.54 -3.03 8.33
C THR A 61 -17.88 -2.01 9.42
N GLY A 62 -18.78 -1.05 9.16
CA GLY A 62 -19.07 0.03 10.11
C GLY A 62 -17.88 0.95 10.42
N VAL A 63 -16.72 0.75 9.77
CA VAL A 63 -15.53 1.59 9.89
C VAL A 63 -15.69 2.83 9.00
N ILE A 64 -15.37 4.01 9.52
CA ILE A 64 -15.37 5.28 8.77
C ILE A 64 -13.93 5.65 8.40
N ALA A 65 -13.73 6.30 7.25
CA ALA A 65 -12.45 6.88 6.86
C ALA A 65 -12.38 8.35 7.29
N GLU A 66 -11.28 8.76 7.92
CA GLU A 66 -11.00 10.15 8.30
C GLU A 66 -10.80 11.06 7.08
N SER A 67 -10.32 10.50 5.96
CA SER A 67 -10.05 11.22 4.73
C SER A 67 -10.54 10.44 3.50
N PRO A 68 -11.02 11.11 2.44
CA PRO A 68 -11.39 10.47 1.17
C PRO A 68 -10.26 9.63 0.56
N LEU A 69 -9.00 9.96 0.86
CA LEU A 69 -7.84 9.20 0.40
C LEU A 69 -7.84 7.75 0.91
N LEU A 70 -8.55 7.46 2.01
CA LEU A 70 -8.58 6.13 2.64
C LEU A 70 -9.79 5.29 2.23
N LEU A 71 -10.75 5.87 1.49
CA LEU A 71 -11.89 5.12 0.96
C LEU A 71 -11.47 3.85 0.19
N PRO A 72 -10.37 3.84 -0.61
CA PRO A 72 -9.87 2.61 -1.23
C PRO A 72 -9.70 1.41 -0.32
N LEU A 73 -9.27 1.64 0.91
CA LEU A 73 -9.06 0.56 1.86
C LEU A 73 -10.39 -0.03 2.34
N LEU A 74 -11.42 0.80 2.50
CA LEU A 74 -12.76 0.36 2.94
C LEU A 74 -13.57 -0.39 1.87
N HIS A 75 -13.16 -0.30 0.60
CA HIS A 75 -13.80 -1.02 -0.51
C HIS A 75 -13.00 -2.24 -0.99
N THR A 76 -11.89 -2.55 -0.31
CA THR A 76 -11.03 -3.68 -0.65
C THR A 76 -11.77 -5.01 -0.40
N ARG A 77 -11.72 -5.91 -1.40
CA ARG A 77 -12.30 -7.25 -1.36
C ARG A 77 -11.27 -8.35 -1.44
N SER A 78 -10.19 -8.09 -2.17
CA SER A 78 -9.07 -8.99 -2.32
C SER A 78 -7.78 -8.19 -2.28
N LEU A 79 -6.70 -8.87 -1.90
CA LEU A 79 -5.35 -8.33 -1.98
C LEU A 79 -4.58 -9.13 -3.03
N ARG A 80 -3.85 -8.44 -3.88
CA ARG A 80 -2.80 -9.05 -4.68
C ARG A 80 -1.46 -8.69 -4.06
N VAL A 81 -0.81 -9.69 -3.50
CA VAL A 81 0.54 -9.61 -2.93
C VAL A 81 1.51 -9.75 -4.09
N VAL A 82 2.43 -8.80 -4.25
CA VAL A 82 3.39 -8.81 -5.35
C VAL A 82 4.79 -8.57 -4.81
N THR A 83 5.72 -9.40 -5.28
CA THR A 83 7.16 -9.25 -5.06
C THR A 83 7.84 -9.13 -6.41
N GLN A 84 8.67 -8.11 -6.56
CA GLN A 84 9.47 -7.89 -7.75
C GLN A 84 10.94 -7.79 -7.37
N ILE A 85 11.79 -8.55 -8.06
CA ILE A 85 13.24 -8.43 -7.89
C ILE A 85 13.76 -7.34 -8.84
N VAL A 86 14.31 -6.27 -8.27
CA VAL A 86 14.99 -5.19 -8.98
C VAL A 86 16.46 -5.11 -8.57
N THR A 87 17.24 -4.28 -9.26
CA THR A 87 18.68 -4.12 -9.00
C THR A 87 19.02 -3.69 -7.58
N SER A 88 18.12 -2.95 -6.93
CA SER A 88 18.25 -2.49 -5.54
C SER A 88 17.79 -3.51 -4.50
N GLY A 89 17.24 -4.65 -4.90
CA GLY A 89 16.69 -5.68 -4.01
C GLY A 89 15.24 -6.04 -4.32
N PRO A 90 14.59 -6.82 -3.44
CA PRO A 90 13.17 -7.09 -3.56
C PRO A 90 12.35 -5.83 -3.30
N LEU A 91 11.31 -5.64 -4.10
CA LEU A 91 10.28 -4.64 -3.95
C LEU A 91 8.95 -5.33 -3.75
N GLU A 92 8.22 -4.97 -2.70
CA GLU A 92 7.01 -5.67 -2.29
C GLU A 92 5.86 -4.72 -2.07
N TRP A 93 4.67 -5.13 -2.52
CA TRP A 93 3.47 -4.33 -2.35
C TRP A 93 2.19 -5.15 -2.33
N LEU A 94 1.17 -4.58 -1.70
CA LEU A 94 -0.21 -5.03 -1.81
C LEU A 94 -0.92 -4.15 -2.82
N ASP A 95 -1.58 -4.78 -3.77
CA ASP A 95 -2.63 -4.16 -4.56
C ASP A 95 -3.97 -4.47 -3.90
N CYS A 96 -4.65 -3.43 -3.44
CA CYS A 96 -6.02 -3.54 -2.94
C CYS A 96 -6.96 -3.59 -4.14
N GLU A 97 -7.77 -4.63 -4.27
CA GLU A 97 -8.67 -4.85 -5.40
C GLU A 97 -10.13 -4.89 -4.91
N ASP A 98 -11.07 -4.39 -5.72
CA ASP A 98 -12.51 -4.56 -5.47
C ASP A 98 -13.01 -5.95 -5.87
N GLY A 99 -14.33 -6.15 -5.83
CA GLY A 99 -14.97 -7.42 -6.17
C GLY A 99 -14.87 -7.81 -7.65
N VAL A 100 -14.47 -6.89 -8.52
CA VAL A 100 -14.26 -7.16 -9.96
C VAL A 100 -12.76 -7.23 -10.32
N GLY A 101 -11.87 -7.20 -9.31
CA GLY A 101 -10.42 -7.23 -9.51
C GLY A 101 -9.81 -5.89 -9.95
N GLN A 102 -10.57 -4.79 -9.90
CA GLN A 102 -10.04 -3.48 -10.21
C GLN A 102 -9.19 -2.99 -9.04
N ARG A 103 -7.93 -2.63 -9.33
CA ARG A 103 -7.05 -2.03 -8.34
C ARG A 103 -7.61 -0.69 -7.86
N LEU A 104 -7.74 -0.58 -6.55
CA LEU A 104 -8.25 0.54 -5.79
C LEU A 104 -7.12 1.37 -5.18
N ALA A 105 -6.10 0.69 -4.68
CA ALA A 105 -4.91 1.31 -4.14
C ALA A 105 -3.73 0.36 -4.19
N ARG A 106 -2.55 0.90 -3.94
CA ARG A 106 -1.32 0.13 -3.73
C ARG A 106 -0.66 0.56 -2.43
N ILE A 107 -0.13 -0.41 -1.68
CA ILE A 107 0.67 -0.18 -0.47
C ILE A 107 2.02 -0.84 -0.70
N TYR A 108 3.08 -0.03 -0.86
CA TYR A 108 4.44 -0.55 -0.88
C TYR A 108 4.97 -0.69 0.53
N LEU A 109 5.64 -1.83 0.77
CA LEU A 109 6.56 -1.92 1.89
C LEU A 109 7.81 -1.11 1.60
N LEU A 110 8.28 -0.43 2.63
CA LEU A 110 9.57 0.23 2.68
C LEU A 110 10.51 -0.60 3.55
N PRO A 111 11.82 -0.38 3.46
CA PRO A 111 12.80 -1.02 4.36
C PRO A 111 12.49 -0.85 5.85
N ASP A 112 11.79 0.22 6.21
CA ASP A 112 11.38 0.57 7.56
C ASP A 112 10.01 0.00 7.97
N SER A 113 9.29 -0.66 7.06
CA SER A 113 7.99 -1.28 7.37
C SER A 113 8.17 -2.53 8.23
N ASP A 114 7.16 -2.83 9.06
CA ASP A 114 7.16 -4.06 9.87
C ASP A 114 6.80 -5.28 9.02
N TYR A 115 7.82 -6.07 8.73
CA TYR A 115 7.71 -7.28 7.91
C TYR A 115 6.93 -8.41 8.59
N LEU A 116 6.93 -8.49 9.92
CA LEU A 116 6.13 -9.48 10.64
C LEU A 116 4.65 -9.16 10.53
N SER A 117 4.30 -7.87 10.55
CA SER A 117 2.94 -7.42 10.33
C SER A 117 2.49 -7.67 8.88
N TRP A 118 3.40 -7.50 7.91
CA TRP A 118 3.17 -7.91 6.52
C TRP A 118 2.85 -9.41 6.40
N ASP A 119 3.69 -10.27 6.96
CA ASP A 119 3.50 -11.72 6.88
C ASP A 119 2.14 -12.14 7.44
N ARG A 120 1.70 -11.52 8.55
CA ARG A 120 0.38 -11.79 9.11
C ARG A 120 -0.74 -11.40 8.13
N ILE A 121 -0.60 -10.27 7.41
CA ILE A 121 -1.59 -9.81 6.42
C ILE A 121 -1.66 -10.80 5.26
N THR A 122 -0.51 -11.31 4.81
CA THR A 122 -0.40 -12.16 3.62
C THR A 122 -0.59 -13.66 3.89
N ALA A 123 -0.56 -14.09 5.16
CA ALA A 123 -0.77 -15.48 5.60
C ALA A 123 -2.19 -16.05 5.34
N GLY A 124 -3.07 -15.32 4.64
CA GLY A 124 -4.40 -15.80 4.27
C GLY A 124 -4.38 -16.88 3.18
N GLU A 125 -5.54 -17.49 2.96
CA GLU A 125 -5.75 -18.45 1.88
C GLU A 125 -5.57 -17.77 0.52
N GLU A 126 -5.03 -18.54 -0.44
CA GLU A 126 -4.96 -18.10 -1.82
C GLU A 126 -6.37 -18.03 -2.41
N ALA A 127 -6.70 -16.89 -3.02
CA ALA A 127 -7.92 -16.77 -3.79
C ALA A 127 -7.75 -17.55 -5.09
N GLU A 128 -8.82 -18.18 -5.56
CA GLU A 128 -8.84 -18.70 -6.92
C GLU A 128 -8.60 -17.54 -7.90
N ASP A 129 -7.61 -17.70 -8.77
CA ASP A 129 -7.24 -16.67 -9.75
C ASP A 129 -8.29 -16.67 -10.86
N GLN A 130 -9.41 -16.01 -10.60
CA GLN A 130 -10.39 -15.72 -11.63
C GLN A 130 -9.70 -14.87 -12.69
N ALA A 131 -9.81 -15.29 -13.97
CA ALA A 131 -9.25 -14.54 -15.08
C ALA A 131 -9.67 -13.06 -14.93
N PRO A 132 -8.70 -12.13 -14.98
CA PRO A 132 -9.02 -10.73 -14.74
C PRO A 132 -10.12 -10.32 -15.70
N ALA A 133 -11.25 -9.85 -15.17
CA ALA A 133 -12.23 -9.16 -15.99
C ALA A 133 -11.44 -8.10 -16.79
N LEU A 134 -11.60 -8.09 -18.11
CA LEU A 134 -10.89 -7.20 -19.02
C LEU A 134 -11.22 -5.74 -18.69
N SER A 135 -10.59 -5.23 -17.63
CA SER A 135 -10.68 -3.86 -17.21
C SER A 135 -9.87 -3.06 -18.23
N THR A 136 -10.58 -2.34 -19.08
CA THR A 136 -9.98 -1.40 -20.03
C THR A 136 -9.43 -0.16 -19.31
N ARG A 137 -9.75 0.03 -18.02
CA ARG A 137 -9.25 1.16 -17.23
C ARG A 137 -7.94 0.79 -16.55
N ARG A 138 -6.84 1.18 -17.21
CA ARG A 138 -5.51 1.17 -16.60
C ARG A 138 -5.54 1.96 -15.29
N TRP A 139 -5.34 1.27 -14.17
CA TRP A 139 -5.17 1.91 -12.87
C TRP A 139 -4.05 2.95 -12.94
N ARG A 140 -4.30 4.13 -12.35
CA ARG A 140 -3.32 5.20 -12.20
C ARG A 140 -3.43 5.79 -10.80
N PRO A 141 -2.33 5.81 -10.03
CA PRO A 141 -2.32 6.45 -8.73
C PRO A 141 -2.44 7.98 -8.89
N GLY A 142 -3.12 8.63 -7.94
CA GLY A 142 -3.24 10.10 -7.92
C GLY A 142 -2.08 10.79 -7.21
N ALA A 143 -1.50 10.12 -6.21
CA ALA A 143 -0.39 10.59 -5.41
C ALA A 143 0.36 9.38 -4.81
N ALA A 144 1.59 9.60 -4.36
CA ALA A 144 2.30 8.67 -3.48
C ALA A 144 2.45 9.32 -2.11
N ILE A 145 1.98 8.65 -1.06
CA ILE A 145 1.83 9.23 0.27
C ILE A 145 2.62 8.39 1.27
N LEU A 146 3.65 8.99 1.87
CA LEU A 146 4.31 8.40 3.05
C LEU A 146 3.41 8.55 4.26
N THR A 147 3.01 7.43 4.85
CA THR A 147 2.03 7.40 5.94
C THR A 147 2.19 6.17 6.83
N GLY A 148 1.72 6.28 8.06
CA GLY A 148 1.30 5.13 8.86
C GLY A 148 -0.22 5.08 8.93
N PHE A 149 -0.79 3.88 8.99
CA PHE A 149 -2.22 3.72 9.24
C PHE A 149 -2.51 3.68 10.75
N ARG A 150 -3.70 4.14 11.11
CA ARG A 150 -4.21 4.11 12.48
C ARG A 150 -5.68 3.71 12.44
N LEU A 151 -6.07 2.80 13.31
CA LEU A 151 -7.48 2.48 13.56
C LEU A 151 -7.80 2.93 14.98
N ARG A 152 -8.61 3.99 15.09
CA ARG A 152 -8.99 4.60 16.38
C ARG A 152 -10.49 4.41 16.60
N GLN A 153 -10.97 4.75 17.79
CA GLN A 153 -12.40 4.82 18.08
C GLN A 153 -12.83 6.28 18.12
N LEU A 154 -13.86 6.63 17.34
CA LEU A 154 -14.59 7.89 17.48
C LEU A 154 -15.95 7.56 18.08
N ALA A 155 -16.10 7.83 19.38
CA ALA A 155 -17.17 7.26 20.21
C ALA A 155 -17.19 5.72 20.12
N ARG A 156 -18.18 5.14 19.43
CA ARG A 156 -18.33 3.68 19.24
C ARG A 156 -18.10 3.22 17.80
N VAL A 157 -17.61 4.12 16.95
CA VAL A 157 -17.40 3.86 15.53
C VAL A 157 -15.89 3.80 15.26
N PRO A 158 -15.37 2.69 14.72
CA PRO A 158 -13.96 2.65 14.32
C PRO A 158 -13.69 3.66 13.21
N LEU A 159 -12.62 4.43 13.38
CA LEU A 159 -12.14 5.44 12.44
C LEU A 159 -10.78 5.03 11.90
N LEU A 160 -10.71 4.73 10.61
CA LEU A 160 -9.47 4.55 9.87
C LEU A 160 -8.91 5.93 9.54
N SER A 161 -7.70 6.18 10.03
CA SER A 161 -6.96 7.43 9.87
C SER A 161 -5.57 7.16 9.36
N CYS A 162 -4.91 8.23 8.91
CA CYS A 162 -3.51 8.20 8.56
C CYS A 162 -2.76 9.18 9.44
N SER A 163 -1.59 8.77 9.91
CA SER A 163 -0.64 9.68 10.53
C SER A 163 0.49 9.99 9.55
N GLY A 164 1.14 11.13 9.73
CA GLY A 164 2.48 11.32 9.19
C GLY A 164 3.41 10.17 9.59
N TYR A 165 4.52 10.05 8.89
CA TYR A 165 5.55 9.08 9.26
C TYR A 165 6.42 9.67 10.38
N GLU A 166 6.61 8.92 11.47
CA GLU A 166 7.35 9.43 12.63
C GLU A 166 8.87 9.35 12.43
N ARG A 167 9.34 8.24 11.85
CA ARG A 167 10.75 8.03 11.49
C ARG A 167 10.81 7.20 10.22
N LEU A 168 11.60 7.67 9.26
CA LEU A 168 11.93 6.93 8.05
C LEU A 168 13.45 7.05 7.86
N SER A 169 14.12 5.92 7.66
CA SER A 169 15.55 5.92 7.35
C SER A 169 15.82 6.66 6.02
N GLY A 170 17.04 7.14 5.84
CA GLY A 170 17.45 7.74 4.56
C GLY A 170 17.32 6.77 3.37
N ILE A 171 17.46 5.46 3.63
CA ILE A 171 17.24 4.40 2.63
C ILE A 171 15.75 4.32 2.28
N GLY A 172 14.88 4.27 3.29
CA GLY A 172 13.43 4.25 3.09
C GLY A 172 12.92 5.46 2.32
N LEU A 173 13.42 6.66 2.63
CA LEU A 173 13.06 7.88 1.91
C LEU A 173 13.50 7.84 0.44
N ARG A 174 14.72 7.35 0.16
CA ARG A 174 15.21 7.18 -1.21
C ARG A 174 14.37 6.18 -1.99
N VAL A 175 14.08 5.02 -1.40
CA VAL A 175 13.21 4.00 -2.02
C VAL A 175 11.83 4.58 -2.31
N ALA A 176 11.23 5.32 -1.38
CA ALA A 176 9.94 5.95 -1.59
C ALA A 176 9.95 6.97 -2.74
N GLY A 177 11.03 7.77 -2.85
CA GLY A 177 11.25 8.70 -3.96
C GLY A 177 11.36 7.99 -5.31
N ASP A 178 12.17 6.92 -5.38
CA ASP A 178 12.34 6.12 -6.60
C ASP A 178 11.01 5.48 -7.04
N LEU A 179 10.21 5.00 -6.09
CA LEU A 179 8.88 4.43 -6.36
C LEU A 179 7.88 5.49 -6.84
N ALA A 180 7.86 6.67 -6.22
CA ALA A 180 7.01 7.76 -6.67
C ALA A 180 7.36 8.19 -8.11
N CYS A 181 8.66 8.31 -8.43
CA CYS A 181 9.15 8.57 -9.78
C CYS A 181 8.74 7.46 -10.76
N ARG A 182 8.89 6.19 -10.38
CA ARG A 182 8.51 5.02 -11.18
C ARG A 182 7.02 5.00 -11.51
N GLU A 183 6.19 5.31 -10.52
CA GLU A 183 4.72 5.39 -10.64
C GLU A 183 4.26 6.73 -11.23
N ARG A 184 5.19 7.65 -11.52
CA ARG A 184 4.97 8.97 -12.11
C ARG A 184 3.99 9.83 -11.31
N VAL A 185 4.17 9.84 -10.00
CA VAL A 185 3.38 10.64 -9.06
C VAL A 185 4.30 11.43 -8.13
N HIS A 186 3.78 12.52 -7.59
CA HIS A 186 4.51 13.28 -6.57
C HIS A 186 4.53 12.52 -5.25
N LEU A 187 5.69 12.49 -4.62
CA LEU A 187 5.84 12.03 -3.25
C LEU A 187 5.35 13.14 -2.31
N GLY A 188 4.30 12.83 -1.56
CA GLY A 188 3.79 13.64 -0.47
C GLY A 188 3.94 12.93 0.87
N ALA A 189 3.75 13.69 1.93
CA ALA A 189 3.60 13.19 3.28
C ALA A 189 2.27 13.69 3.83
N ILE A 190 1.56 12.86 4.59
CA ILE A 190 0.47 13.38 5.42
C ILE A 190 1.14 14.17 6.54
N SER A 191 0.99 15.49 6.51
CA SER A 191 1.33 16.30 7.68
C SER A 191 0.41 15.85 8.81
N ALA A 192 0.97 15.57 9.99
CA ALA A 192 0.18 15.25 11.17
C ALA A 192 -0.92 16.32 11.35
N PRO A 193 -2.13 15.95 11.82
CA PRO A 193 -3.12 16.96 12.14
C PRO A 193 -2.49 17.96 13.11
N VAL A 194 -2.64 19.25 12.78
CA VAL A 194 -2.39 20.36 13.69
C VAL A 194 -3.07 20.01 15.01
N GLN A 195 -2.34 20.11 16.11
CA GLN A 195 -2.86 19.79 17.44
C GLN A 195 -4.21 20.49 17.66
N PRO A 196 -5.16 19.87 18.38
CA PRO A 196 -6.41 20.52 18.70
C PRO A 196 -6.08 21.86 19.37
N LEU A 197 -6.62 22.95 18.81
CA LEU A 197 -6.67 24.23 19.49
C LEU A 197 -7.20 23.95 20.89
N GLU A 198 -6.37 24.14 21.91
CA GLU A 198 -6.87 24.27 23.28
C GLU A 198 -7.77 25.49 23.28
N THR A 199 -9.06 25.27 23.07
CA THR A 199 -10.09 26.27 23.30
C THR A 199 -10.06 26.57 24.79
N THR A 200 -9.23 27.54 25.15
CA THR A 200 -9.31 28.24 26.42
C THR A 200 -10.67 28.95 26.42
N LEU A 201 -11.70 28.25 26.87
CA LEU A 201 -12.94 28.88 27.32
C LEU A 201 -12.63 29.49 28.68
N LEU A 202 -12.13 30.73 28.66
CA LEU A 202 -12.31 31.65 29.77
C LEU A 202 -13.79 32.01 29.81
N ILE A 203 -14.51 31.40 30.76
CA ILE A 203 -15.78 31.91 31.24
C ILE A 203 -15.42 32.77 32.46
N ASP A 204 -15.52 34.08 32.30
CA ASP A 204 -15.81 35.02 33.39
C ASP A 204 -17.12 35.73 33.04
#